data_AF-A0A8R1WI99-F1
#
_entry.id   AF-A0A8R1WI99-F1
#
_cell.length_a   1.000
_cell.length_b   1.000
_cell.length_c   1.000
_cell.angle_alpha   90.00
_cell.angle_beta   90.00
_cell.angle_gamma   90.00
#
_symmetry.space_group_name_H-M   'P 1'
#
loop_
_entity.id
_entity.type
_entity.pdbx_description
1 polymer ?
#
loop_
_entity_poly.entity_id
_entity_poly.type
_entity_poly.pdbx_seq_one_letter_code
_entity_poly.pdbx_strand_id
1 'polypeptide(L)'
;MSFLLTYTMSFLLNISQVNALSDERFEYVFRNVIELYPAAAIEVGKKRPFNNSTELCAAFDNYLEELSTAEKNKVFKFHPDLAGKISQMGELTPESTKEQNSAGLNQLNSEQKSLINHYNESYKEKFGFPFIVCARENKVASILEGLQIRLKNSSFQEYQTALNEVKKICRYRIYDIVDEN
;
A
#
# COMPACT_ATOMS: atom_id res chain seq x y z
N MET A 1 -15.05 -30.75 -12.62
CA MET A 1 -14.46 -29.94 -13.71
C MET A 1 -13.60 -28.86 -13.08
N SER A 2 -12.29 -29.10 -13.08
CA SER A 2 -11.28 -28.17 -12.59
C SER A 2 -10.97 -27.18 -13.70
N PHE A 3 -11.30 -25.90 -13.50
CA PHE A 3 -10.80 -24.83 -14.36
C PHE A 3 -9.59 -24.20 -13.68
N LEU A 4 -8.43 -24.80 -13.91
CA LEU A 4 -7.15 -24.12 -13.77
C LEU A 4 -7.02 -23.13 -14.94
N LEU A 5 -7.34 -21.86 -14.69
CA LEU A 5 -6.98 -20.76 -15.58
C LEU A 5 -5.65 -20.17 -15.12
N THR A 6 -4.56 -20.84 -15.48
CA THR A 6 -3.24 -20.21 -15.56
C THR A 6 -3.13 -19.53 -16.92
N TYR A 7 -3.20 -18.20 -16.92
CA TYR A 7 -2.54 -17.23 -17.82
C TYR A 7 -3.38 -15.95 -17.83
N THR A 8 -2.86 -14.87 -17.26
CA THR A 8 -3.26 -13.53 -17.68
C THR A 8 -2.00 -12.71 -17.85
N MET A 9 -1.60 -12.48 -19.11
CA MET A 9 -0.97 -11.20 -19.44
C MET A 9 -1.98 -10.13 -19.04
N SER A 10 -1.76 -9.52 -17.89
CA SER A 10 -2.48 -8.33 -17.47
C SER A 10 -2.06 -7.20 -18.41
N PHE A 11 -2.87 -6.92 -19.44
CA PHE A 11 -2.70 -5.69 -20.19
C PHE A 11 -3.04 -4.53 -19.26
N LEU A 12 -2.05 -3.68 -18.98
CA LEU A 12 -2.27 -2.44 -18.26
C LEU A 12 -3.30 -1.59 -19.03
N LEU A 13 -4.18 -0.91 -18.30
CA LEU A 13 -5.11 0.04 -18.88
C LEU A 13 -4.34 1.29 -19.32
N ASN A 14 -4.65 1.83 -20.50
CA ASN A 14 -4.25 3.22 -20.79
C ASN A 14 -5.24 4.21 -20.17
N ILE A 15 -4.85 5.49 -20.09
CA ILE A 15 -5.67 6.50 -19.40
C ILE A 15 -7.05 6.71 -20.04
N SER A 16 -7.17 6.56 -21.36
CA SER A 16 -8.45 6.66 -22.06
C SER A 16 -9.41 5.53 -21.63
N GLN A 17 -8.90 4.31 -21.48
CA GLN A 17 -9.67 3.18 -20.95
C GLN A 17 -10.09 3.41 -19.49
N VAL A 18 -9.21 3.96 -18.66
CA VAL A 18 -9.55 4.34 -17.26
C VAL A 18 -10.68 5.38 -17.22
N ASN A 19 -10.61 6.39 -18.09
CA ASN A 19 -11.64 7.43 -18.19
C ASN A 19 -12.99 6.88 -18.67
N ALA A 20 -12.99 5.79 -19.44
CA ALA A 20 -14.20 5.17 -19.99
C ALA A 20 -14.85 4.11 -19.07
N LEU A 21 -14.23 3.75 -17.93
CA LEU A 21 -14.82 2.78 -16.99
C LEU A 21 -16.16 3.30 -16.42
N SER A 22 -17.13 2.41 -16.19
CA SER A 22 -18.25 2.77 -15.30
C SER A 22 -17.73 3.04 -13.88
N ASP A 23 -18.51 3.76 -13.07
CA ASP A 23 -18.13 4.04 -11.68
C ASP A 23 -17.90 2.75 -10.88
N GLU A 24 -18.80 1.76 -11.03
CA GLU A 24 -18.66 0.44 -10.40
C GLU A 24 -17.37 -0.27 -10.82
N ARG A 25 -16.99 -0.17 -12.11
CA ARG A 25 -15.78 -0.81 -12.60
C ARG A 25 -14.53 -0.07 -12.15
N PHE A 26 -14.57 1.27 -12.10
CA PHE A 26 -13.48 2.07 -11.55
C PHE A 26 -13.25 1.73 -10.08
N GLU A 27 -14.32 1.72 -9.28
CA GLU A 27 -14.23 1.29 -7.88
C GLU A 27 -13.62 -0.10 -7.78
N TYR A 28 -14.16 -1.09 -8.50
CA TYR A 28 -13.66 -2.46 -8.44
C TYR A 28 -12.16 -2.59 -8.79
N VAL A 29 -11.70 -1.88 -9.82
CA VAL A 29 -10.31 -1.93 -10.29
C VAL A 29 -9.36 -1.26 -9.29
N PHE A 30 -9.75 -0.10 -8.75
CA PHE A 30 -8.87 0.70 -7.89
C PHE A 30 -9.12 0.52 -6.38
N ARG A 31 -10.07 -0.35 -5.97
CA ARG A 31 -10.50 -0.49 -4.56
C ARG A 31 -9.42 -0.77 -3.53
N ASN A 32 -8.29 -1.36 -3.96
CA ASN A 32 -7.21 -1.76 -3.06
C ASN A 32 -5.88 -1.09 -3.40
N VAL A 33 -5.86 0.00 -4.17
CA VAL A 33 -4.64 0.81 -4.33
C VAL A 33 -4.24 1.48 -3.03
N ILE A 34 -5.19 1.72 -2.13
CA ILE A 34 -4.95 1.98 -0.71
C ILE A 34 -5.49 0.77 0.05
N GLU A 35 -4.64 0.15 0.87
CA GLU A 35 -4.94 -1.13 1.55
C GLU A 35 -6.28 -1.09 2.28
N LEU A 36 -7.19 -1.98 1.85
CA LEU A 36 -8.53 -2.18 2.40
C LEU A 36 -9.37 -0.88 2.52
N TYR A 37 -9.13 0.09 1.63
CA TYR A 37 -9.79 1.41 1.66
C TYR A 37 -10.47 1.77 0.32
N PRO A 38 -11.57 1.10 -0.04
CA PRO A 38 -12.25 1.30 -1.34
C PRO A 38 -12.85 2.71 -1.53
N ALA A 39 -13.15 3.42 -0.44
CA ALA A 39 -13.76 4.75 -0.50
C ALA A 39 -12.93 5.76 -1.32
N ALA A 40 -11.60 5.62 -1.36
CA ALA A 40 -10.75 6.45 -2.18
C ALA A 40 -11.05 6.29 -3.68
N ALA A 41 -11.28 5.07 -4.15
CA ALA A 41 -11.58 4.81 -5.55
C ALA A 41 -12.92 5.44 -5.97
N ILE A 42 -13.92 5.41 -5.08
CA ILE A 42 -15.23 6.04 -5.30
C ILE A 42 -15.08 7.56 -5.48
N GLU A 43 -14.38 8.22 -4.55
CA GLU A 43 -14.24 9.68 -4.60
C GLU A 43 -13.30 10.17 -5.69
N VAL A 44 -12.20 9.47 -5.94
CA VAL A 44 -11.27 9.81 -7.03
C VAL A 44 -11.91 9.55 -8.39
N GLY A 45 -12.72 8.49 -8.55
CA GLY A 45 -13.41 8.18 -9.80
C GLY A 45 -14.31 9.31 -10.31
N LYS A 46 -14.88 10.12 -9.40
CA LYS A 46 -15.69 11.30 -9.73
C LYS A 46 -14.89 12.47 -10.32
N LYS A 47 -13.55 12.45 -10.19
CA LYS A 47 -12.64 13.50 -10.69
C LYS A 47 -12.21 13.29 -12.15
N ARG A 48 -12.67 12.21 -12.80
CA ARG A 48 -12.42 11.94 -14.21
C ARG A 48 -13.03 13.02 -15.12
N PRO A 49 -12.46 13.28 -16.32
CA PRO A 49 -11.32 12.56 -16.92
C PRO A 49 -9.95 13.01 -16.40
N PHE A 50 -8.99 12.11 -16.40
CA PHE A 50 -7.56 12.38 -16.16
C PHE A 50 -6.79 12.44 -17.48
N ASN A 51 -5.79 13.31 -17.61
CA ASN A 51 -5.00 13.41 -18.84
C ASN A 51 -3.95 12.30 -18.96
N ASN A 52 -3.42 11.80 -17.84
CA ASN A 52 -2.40 10.75 -17.81
C ASN A 52 -2.40 10.03 -16.44
N SER A 53 -1.60 8.99 -16.31
CA SER A 53 -1.42 8.22 -15.07
C SER A 53 -0.87 9.07 -13.90
N THR A 54 -0.07 10.10 -14.19
CA THR A 54 0.46 11.02 -13.18
C THR A 54 -0.65 11.84 -12.52
N GLU A 55 -1.62 12.33 -13.30
CA GLU A 55 -2.79 13.04 -12.75
C GLU A 55 -3.70 12.12 -11.93
N LEU A 56 -3.87 10.86 -12.35
CA LEU A 56 -4.59 9.85 -11.57
C LEU A 56 -3.90 9.62 -10.21
N CYS A 57 -2.58 9.41 -10.21
CA CYS A 57 -1.79 9.29 -8.98
C CYS A 57 -1.91 10.54 -8.09
N ALA A 58 -1.82 11.73 -8.67
CA ALA A 58 -1.98 12.98 -7.94
C ALA A 58 -3.38 13.13 -7.33
N ALA A 59 -4.43 12.62 -8.00
CA ALA A 59 -5.78 12.64 -7.45
C ALA A 59 -5.93 11.76 -6.20
N PHE A 60 -5.28 10.59 -6.17
CA PHE A 60 -5.22 9.74 -4.96
C PHE A 60 -4.36 10.37 -3.86
N ASP A 61 -3.22 10.97 -4.21
CA ASP A 61 -2.36 11.68 -3.25
C ASP A 61 -3.11 12.84 -2.57
N ASN A 62 -3.83 13.64 -3.36
CA ASN A 62 -4.63 14.76 -2.86
C ASN A 62 -5.78 14.26 -1.98
N TYR A 63 -6.45 13.18 -2.38
CA TYR A 63 -7.47 12.56 -1.54
C TYR A 63 -6.91 12.14 -0.17
N LEU A 64 -5.76 11.47 -0.16
CA LEU A 64 -5.06 11.08 1.08
C LEU A 64 -4.68 12.29 1.93
N GLU A 65 -4.32 13.43 1.33
CA GLU A 65 -4.01 14.67 2.07
C GLU A 65 -5.24 15.37 2.64
N GLU A 66 -6.37 15.31 1.93
CA GLU A 66 -7.64 15.93 2.34
C GLU A 66 -8.35 15.16 3.46
N LEU A 67 -8.02 13.87 3.65
CA LEU A 67 -8.57 13.06 4.74
C LEU A 67 -8.35 13.71 6.11
N SER A 68 -9.35 13.60 6.98
CA SER A 68 -9.20 13.98 8.38
C SER A 68 -8.13 13.14 9.06
N THR A 69 -7.57 13.63 10.18
CA THR A 69 -6.59 12.88 10.97
C THR A 69 -7.12 11.51 11.39
N ALA A 70 -8.42 11.43 11.72
CA ALA A 70 -9.07 10.17 12.12
C ALA A 70 -9.14 9.17 10.96
N GLU A 71 -9.41 9.62 9.74
CA GLU A 71 -9.47 8.77 8.55
C GLU A 71 -8.09 8.30 8.11
N LYS A 72 -7.09 9.19 8.09
CA LYS A 72 -5.69 8.81 7.85
C LYS A 72 -5.22 7.75 8.85
N ASN A 73 -5.58 7.88 10.13
CA ASN A 73 -5.26 6.86 11.13
C ASN A 73 -5.96 5.51 10.87
N LYS A 74 -7.17 5.50 10.30
CA LYS A 74 -7.82 4.26 9.85
C LYS A 74 -7.04 3.64 8.70
N VAL A 75 -6.68 4.44 7.69
CA VAL A 75 -5.85 4.00 6.55
C VAL A 75 -4.55 3.36 7.04
N PHE A 76 -3.85 3.99 7.99
CA PHE A 76 -2.62 3.42 8.54
C PHE A 76 -2.85 2.08 9.22
N LYS A 77 -3.94 1.95 9.99
CA LYS A 77 -4.28 0.72 10.71
C LYS A 77 -4.77 -0.42 9.80
N PHE A 78 -5.21 -0.13 8.58
CA PHE A 78 -5.52 -1.17 7.60
C PHE A 78 -4.27 -1.84 7.02
N HIS A 79 -3.10 -1.20 7.09
CA HIS A 79 -1.87 -1.81 6.60
C HIS A 79 -1.42 -2.95 7.53
N PRO A 80 -1.13 -4.14 6.99
CA PRO A 80 -0.64 -5.25 7.80
C PRO A 80 0.80 -5.01 8.26
N ASP A 81 1.13 -5.51 9.45
CA ASP A 81 2.52 -5.55 9.92
C ASP A 81 3.41 -6.32 8.92
N LEU A 82 4.62 -5.80 8.66
CA LEU A 82 5.63 -6.50 7.88
C LEU A 82 6.05 -7.79 8.58
N ALA A 83 5.98 -8.92 7.87
CA ALA A 83 6.25 -10.26 8.41
C ALA A 83 5.46 -10.62 9.69
N GLY A 84 4.35 -9.92 9.95
CA GLY A 84 3.51 -10.11 11.13
C GLY A 84 2.58 -11.32 11.03
N LYS A 85 1.63 -11.43 11.97
CA LYS A 85 0.75 -12.60 12.11
C LYS A 85 -0.08 -12.88 10.85
N ILE A 86 -0.67 -11.86 10.23
CA ILE A 86 -1.48 -12.01 9.00
C ILE A 86 -0.61 -12.58 7.85
N SER A 87 0.63 -12.11 7.73
CA SER A 87 1.62 -12.64 6.77
C SER A 87 1.93 -14.11 7.03
N GLN A 88 2.15 -14.48 8.30
CA GLN A 88 2.44 -15.87 8.70
C GLN A 88 1.26 -16.83 8.48
N MET A 89 0.02 -16.32 8.54
CA MET A 89 -1.20 -17.07 8.25
C MET A 89 -1.48 -17.17 6.73
N GLY A 90 -0.76 -16.41 5.90
CA GLY A 90 -1.00 -16.35 4.45
C GLY A 90 -2.30 -15.60 4.08
N GLU A 91 -2.75 -14.70 4.94
CA GLU A 91 -4.04 -13.99 4.83
C GLU A 91 -3.89 -12.53 4.37
N LEU A 92 -2.70 -12.15 3.88
CA LEU A 92 -2.48 -10.83 3.29
C LEU A 92 -3.31 -10.67 2.01
N THR A 93 -3.64 -9.41 1.67
CA THR A 93 -4.15 -9.09 0.34
C THR A 93 -3.13 -9.52 -0.74
N PRO A 94 -3.58 -9.79 -1.97
CA PRO A 94 -2.68 -10.14 -3.08
C PRO A 94 -1.56 -9.11 -3.28
N GLU A 95 -1.89 -7.82 -3.17
CA GLU A 95 -0.97 -6.69 -3.29
C GLU A 95 0.07 -6.70 -2.15
N SER A 96 -0.38 -6.75 -0.88
CA SER A 96 0.51 -6.83 0.28
C SER A 96 1.41 -8.08 0.25
N THR A 97 0.90 -9.21 -0.24
CA THR A 97 1.68 -10.43 -0.44
C THR A 97 2.81 -10.21 -1.44
N LYS A 98 2.50 -9.67 -2.62
CA LYS A 98 3.48 -9.37 -3.67
C LYS A 98 4.55 -8.40 -3.15
N GLU A 99 4.12 -7.35 -2.45
CA GLU A 99 4.98 -6.32 -1.88
C GLU A 99 5.94 -6.90 -0.83
N GLN A 100 5.43 -7.63 0.16
CA GLN A 100 6.28 -8.24 1.19
C GLN A 100 7.26 -9.28 0.60
N ASN A 101 6.82 -10.07 -0.37
CA ASN A 101 7.69 -11.02 -1.07
C ASN A 101 8.81 -10.29 -1.85
N SER A 102 8.50 -9.17 -2.50
CA SER A 102 9.48 -8.39 -3.26
C SER A 102 10.59 -7.78 -2.37
N ALA A 103 10.28 -7.51 -1.10
CA ALA A 103 11.25 -7.07 -0.09
C ALA A 103 12.09 -8.21 0.50
N GLY A 104 11.73 -9.48 0.23
CA GLY A 104 12.38 -10.67 0.79
C GLY A 104 11.86 -11.07 2.18
N LEU A 105 10.72 -10.53 2.62
CA LEU A 105 10.17 -10.82 3.95
C LEU A 105 9.67 -12.26 4.11
N ASN A 106 9.41 -12.96 3.01
CA ASN A 106 9.10 -14.39 3.01
C ASN A 106 10.31 -15.30 3.26
N GLN A 107 11.54 -14.77 3.22
CA GLN A 107 12.78 -15.54 3.35
C GLN A 107 13.52 -15.25 4.67
N LEU A 108 12.86 -14.59 5.62
CA LEU A 108 13.46 -14.24 6.90
C LEU A 108 13.79 -15.50 7.73
N ASN A 109 14.98 -15.50 8.33
CA ASN A 109 15.32 -16.47 9.37
C ASN A 109 14.58 -16.13 10.70
N SER A 110 14.66 -17.04 11.68
CA SER A 110 13.95 -16.88 12.95
C SER A 110 14.38 -15.64 13.75
N GLU A 111 15.66 -15.29 13.72
CA GLU A 111 16.20 -14.12 14.42
C GLU A 111 15.67 -12.82 13.81
N GLN A 112 15.69 -12.70 12.48
CA GLN A 112 15.16 -11.56 11.76
C GLN A 112 13.65 -11.40 11.97
N LYS A 113 12.89 -12.51 11.99
CA LYS A 113 11.45 -12.49 12.31
C LYS A 113 11.21 -11.97 13.72
N SER A 114 11.96 -12.46 14.70
CA SER A 114 11.85 -11.99 16.08
C SER A 114 12.17 -10.50 16.20
N LEU A 115 13.21 -10.03 15.51
CA LEU A 115 13.63 -8.64 15.52
C LEU A 115 12.58 -7.71 14.89
N ILE A 116 12.03 -8.08 13.73
CA ILE A 116 10.96 -7.31 13.07
C ILE A 116 9.72 -7.26 13.96
N ASN A 117 9.32 -8.38 14.58
CA ASN A 117 8.15 -8.40 15.48
C ASN A 117 8.34 -7.47 16.68
N HIS A 118 9.52 -7.52 17.32
CA HIS A 118 9.84 -6.63 18.43
C HIS A 118 9.77 -5.15 18.02
N TYR A 119 10.30 -4.80 16.85
CA TYR A 119 10.23 -3.44 16.35
C TYR A 119 8.81 -3.01 15.95
N ASN A 120 8.01 -3.90 15.34
CA ASN A 120 6.60 -3.62 15.05
C ASN A 120 5.80 -3.35 16.33
N GLU A 121 6.03 -4.10 17.40
CA GLU A 121 5.38 -3.89 18.70
C GLU A 121 5.78 -2.53 19.30
N SER A 122 7.09 -2.26 19.39
CA SER A 122 7.61 -0.99 19.91
C SER A 122 7.11 0.23 19.10
N TYR A 123 7.03 0.08 17.78
CA TYR A 123 6.56 1.12 16.88
C TYR A 123 5.07 1.40 17.09
N LYS A 124 4.24 0.36 17.18
CA LYS A 124 2.81 0.50 17.46
C LYS A 124 2.53 1.06 18.84
N GLU A 125 3.31 0.69 19.85
CA GLU A 125 3.20 1.26 21.20
C GLU A 125 3.47 2.78 21.18
N LYS A 126 4.50 3.21 20.45
CA LYS A 126 4.88 4.62 20.37
C LYS A 126 3.92 5.46 19.54
N PHE A 127 3.54 4.99 18.35
CA PHE A 127 2.84 5.81 17.35
C PHE A 127 1.35 5.46 17.19
N GLY A 128 0.91 4.30 17.68
CA GLY A 128 -0.49 3.89 17.64
C GLY A 128 -0.96 3.34 16.28
N PHE A 129 -0.04 3.10 15.34
CA PHE A 129 -0.30 2.48 14.04
C PHE A 129 0.90 1.64 13.57
N PRO A 130 0.73 0.70 12.61
CA PRO A 130 1.79 -0.17 12.09
C PRO A 130 2.95 0.60 11.45
N PHE A 131 4.14 0.02 11.41
CA PHE A 131 5.23 0.57 10.61
C PHE A 131 4.93 0.40 9.12
N ILE A 132 4.73 1.52 8.41
CA ILE A 132 4.42 1.54 6.99
C ILE A 132 5.64 2.01 6.21
N VAL A 133 6.06 1.22 5.24
CA VAL A 133 7.11 1.56 4.27
C VAL A 133 6.78 0.90 2.94
N CYS A 134 7.12 1.57 1.84
CA CYS A 134 6.98 1.01 0.52
C CYS A 134 7.96 -0.16 0.33
N ALA A 135 7.47 -1.38 0.55
CA ALA A 135 8.29 -2.60 0.50
C ALA A 135 8.94 -2.81 -0.89
N ARG A 136 8.33 -2.33 -1.97
CA ARG A 136 8.90 -2.39 -3.33
C ARG A 136 10.19 -1.57 -3.48
N GLU A 137 10.37 -0.53 -2.67
CA GLU A 137 11.57 0.32 -2.67
C GLU A 137 12.62 -0.13 -1.65
N ASN A 138 12.34 -1.18 -0.87
CA ASN A 138 13.16 -1.53 0.28
C ASN A 138 13.47 -3.03 0.35
N LYS A 139 14.63 -3.36 0.92
CA LYS A 139 14.98 -4.74 1.29
C LYS A 139 15.01 -4.88 2.80
N VAL A 140 15.02 -6.12 3.29
CA VAL A 140 15.00 -6.45 4.74
C VAL A 140 15.97 -5.58 5.56
N ALA A 141 17.21 -5.40 5.09
CA ALA A 141 18.20 -4.57 5.78
C ALA A 141 17.74 -3.11 5.93
N SER A 142 17.29 -2.48 4.84
CA SER A 142 16.78 -1.10 4.84
C SER A 142 15.49 -0.96 5.66
N ILE A 143 14.64 -1.98 5.70
CA ILE A 143 13.44 -2.01 6.55
C ILE A 143 13.82 -1.98 8.04
N LEU A 144 14.78 -2.81 8.44
CA LEU A 144 15.27 -2.86 9.82
C LEU A 144 15.97 -1.56 10.23
N GLU A 145 16.78 -0.98 9.35
CA GLU A 145 17.39 0.32 9.57
C GLU A 145 16.33 1.43 9.67
N GLY A 146 15.36 1.42 8.74
CA GLY A 146 14.24 2.36 8.72
C GLY A 146 13.42 2.31 10.01
N LEU A 147 13.13 1.12 10.54
CA LEU A 147 12.48 0.94 11.84
C LEU A 147 13.27 1.61 12.97
N GLN A 148 14.58 1.37 13.05
CA GLN A 148 15.43 1.94 14.11
C GLN A 148 15.53 3.46 14.03
N ILE A 149 15.64 4.01 12.83
CA ILE A 149 15.70 5.45 12.60
C ILE A 149 14.35 6.08 12.95
N ARG A 150 13.27 5.54 12.40
CA ARG A 150 11.92 6.12 12.53
C ARG A 150 11.34 5.98 13.93
N LEU A 151 11.75 4.99 14.71
CA LEU A 151 11.47 4.92 16.14
C LEU A 151 11.99 6.12 16.94
N LYS A 152 12.96 6.87 16.42
CA LYS A 152 13.49 8.10 17.06
C LYS A 152 12.71 9.36 16.65
N ASN A 153 11.84 9.29 15.65
CA ASN A 153 11.05 10.43 15.20
C ASN A 153 10.06 10.91 16.27
N SER A 154 9.71 12.20 16.20
CA SER A 154 8.52 12.71 16.86
C SER A 154 7.24 12.16 16.19
N SER A 155 6.13 12.14 16.92
CA SER A 155 4.86 11.64 16.37
C SER A 155 4.40 12.43 15.14
N PHE A 156 4.66 13.75 15.09
CA PHE A 156 4.34 14.57 13.92
C PHE A 156 5.17 14.19 12.69
N GLN A 157 6.49 14.08 12.85
CA GLN A 157 7.37 13.66 11.76
C GLN A 157 6.97 12.27 11.24
N GLU A 158 6.74 11.33 12.15
CA GLU A 158 6.44 9.96 11.78
C GLU A 158 5.09 9.82 11.07
N TYR A 159 4.11 10.61 11.47
CA TYR A 159 2.83 10.68 10.79
C TYR A 159 2.98 11.14 9.34
N GLN A 160 3.78 12.18 9.09
CA GLN A 160 4.07 12.68 7.74
C GLN A 160 4.83 11.63 6.92
N THR A 161 5.81 10.96 7.52
CA THR A 161 6.54 9.86 6.88
C THR A 161 5.60 8.72 6.50
N ALA A 162 4.76 8.25 7.41
CA ALA A 162 3.81 7.17 7.15
C ALA A 162 2.84 7.51 6.01
N LEU A 163 2.30 8.73 5.98
CA LEU A 163 1.42 9.18 4.89
C LEU A 163 2.13 9.15 3.53
N ASN A 164 3.38 9.61 3.47
CA ASN A 164 4.17 9.59 2.25
C ASN A 164 4.49 8.16 1.79
N GLU A 165 4.73 7.23 2.72
CA GLU A 165 4.91 5.82 2.38
C GLU A 165 3.63 5.17 1.84
N VAL A 166 2.45 5.49 2.41
CA VAL A 166 1.14 5.07 1.86
C VAL A 166 0.95 5.57 0.43
N LYS A 167 1.27 6.85 0.16
CA LYS A 167 1.19 7.40 -1.20
C LYS A 167 2.07 6.67 -2.19
N LYS A 168 3.32 6.36 -1.81
CA LYS A 168 4.22 5.56 -2.67
C LYS A 168 3.64 4.19 -2.98
N ILE A 169 3.15 3.47 -1.95
CA ILE A 169 2.48 2.17 -2.13
C ILE A 169 1.30 2.31 -3.10
N CYS A 170 0.46 3.33 -2.91
CA CYS A 170 -0.67 3.62 -3.79
C CYS A 170 -0.24 3.82 -5.25
N ARG A 171 0.79 4.62 -5.51
CA ARG A 171 1.30 4.85 -6.88
C ARG A 171 1.79 3.56 -7.53
N TYR A 172 2.57 2.74 -6.82
CA TYR A 172 3.02 1.47 -7.37
C TYR A 172 1.88 0.49 -7.66
N ARG A 173 0.83 0.49 -6.84
CA ARG A 173 -0.38 -0.31 -7.10
C ARG A 173 -1.18 0.23 -8.30
N ILE A 174 -1.22 1.55 -8.49
CA ILE A 174 -1.79 2.15 -9.71
C ILE A 174 -0.98 1.72 -10.95
N TYR A 175 0.34 1.71 -10.89
CA TYR A 175 1.19 1.29 -12.03
C TYR A 175 1.15 -0.23 -12.29
N ASP A 176 0.68 -1.03 -11.34
CA ASP A 176 0.34 -2.44 -11.61
C ASP A 176 -0.96 -2.58 -12.44
N ILE A 177 -1.74 -1.50 -12.58
CA ILE A 177 -3.07 -1.47 -13.23
C ILE A 177 -3.05 -0.63 -14.52
N VAL A 178 -2.35 0.50 -14.51
CA VAL A 178 -2.37 1.54 -15.55
C VAL A 178 -0.98 1.73 -16.13
N ASP A 179 -0.90 1.88 -17.46
CA ASP A 179 0.36 2.18 -18.14
C ASP A 179 0.89 3.55 -17.71
N GLU A 180 2.21 3.68 -17.62
CA GLU A 180 2.88 4.92 -17.23
C GLU A 180 2.90 5.96 -18.38
N ASN A 181 2.47 5.56 -19.58
CA ASN A 181 2.42 6.38 -20.81
C ASN A 181 1.18 7.28 -20.94
#